data_AF-A0A7X6Z788-F1
#
_entry.id   AF-A0A7X6Z788-F1
#
_cell.length_a   1.000
_cell.length_b   1.000
_cell.length_c   1.000
_cell.angle_alpha   90.00
_cell.angle_beta   90.00
_cell.angle_gamma   90.00
#
_symmetry.space_group_name_H-M   'P 1'
#
loop_
_entity.id
_entity.type
_entity.pdbx_description
1 polymer ?
#
loop_
_entity_poly.entity_id
_entity_poly.type
_entity_poly.pdbx_seq_one_letter_code
_entity_poly.pdbx_strand_id
1 'polypeptide(L)' 'SCGACESECPTGAISAGDTQYNIDPEVCIDCGACEAVCPVQAIKPN' A
#
# COMPACT_ATOMS: atom_id res chain seq x y z
N SER A 1 0.54 1.14 12.33
CA SER A 1 0.88 0.49 11.05
C SER A 1 0.74 -1.02 11.22
N CYS A 2 -0.06 -1.72 10.41
CA CYS A 2 -0.24 -3.18 10.52
C CYS A 2 0.54 -4.00 9.47
N GLY A 3 1.00 -3.38 8.38
CA GLY A 3 1.84 -4.01 7.35
C GLY A 3 1.12 -4.88 6.31
N ALA A 4 -0.20 -5.01 6.39
CA ALA A 4 -0.96 -5.82 5.44
C ALA A 4 -0.83 -5.34 3.98
N CYS A 5 -0.78 -4.03 3.75
CA CYS A 5 -0.65 -3.47 2.40
C CYS A 5 0.67 -3.84 1.72
N GLU A 6 1.78 -3.91 2.47
CA GLU A 6 3.09 -4.28 1.95
C GLU A 6 3.12 -5.73 1.45
N SER A 7 2.55 -6.65 2.24
CA SER A 7 2.54 -8.09 1.91
C SER A 7 1.69 -8.42 0.68
N GLU A 8 0.64 -7.64 0.44
CA GLU A 8 -0.32 -7.88 -0.65
C GLU A 8 0.06 -7.13 -1.94
N CYS A 9 1.08 -6.28 -1.92
CA CYS A 9 1.48 -5.53 -3.11
C CYS A 9 2.21 -6.45 -4.11
N PRO A 10 1.62 -6.77 -5.27
CA PRO A 10 2.21 -7.73 -6.21
C PRO A 10 3.47 -7.19 -6.90
N THR A 11 3.63 -5.86 -6.95
CA THR A 11 4.80 -5.20 -7.55
C THR A 11 5.84 -4.76 -6.52
N GLY A 12 5.57 -4.97 -5.23
CA GLY A 12 6.45 -4.48 -4.15
C GLY A 12 6.57 -2.96 -4.08
N ALA A 13 5.59 -2.22 -4.60
CA ALA A 13 5.57 -0.75 -4.60
C ALA A 13 5.42 -0.13 -3.20
N ILE A 14 5.19 -0.93 -2.16
CA ILE A 14 4.88 -0.44 -0.81
C ILE A 14 6.05 -0.72 0.13
N SER A 15 6.47 0.29 0.88
CA SER A 15 7.56 0.18 1.86
C SER A 15 7.21 0.87 3.18
N ALA A 16 7.79 0.38 4.28
CA ALA A 16 7.64 0.99 5.59
C ALA A 16 8.37 2.35 5.66
N GLY A 17 7.63 3.43 5.92
CA GLY A 17 8.17 4.73 6.30
C GLY A 17 8.16 4.94 7.82
N ASP A 18 8.50 6.16 8.26
CA ASP A 18 8.68 6.47 9.69
C ASP A 18 7.40 6.34 10.52
N THR A 19 6.27 6.78 9.97
CA THR A 19 4.97 6.79 10.66
C THR A 19 3.88 6.02 9.91
N GLN A 20 4.06 5.82 8.61
CA GLN A 20 3.11 5.18 7.72
C GLN A 20 3.85 4.42 6.61
N TYR A 21 3.12 3.55 5.91
CA TYR A 21 3.61 2.94 4.69
C TYR A 21 3.51 3.92 3.54
N ASN A 22 4.52 3.92 2.66
CA ASN A 22 4.57 4.76 1.48
C ASN A 22 4.42 3.90 0.24
N ILE A 23 3.70 4.42 -0.76
CA ILE A 23 3.51 3.78 -2.07
C ILE A 23 4.38 4.53 -3.08
N ASP A 24 5.22 3.80 -3.80
CA ASP A 24 6.00 4.32 -4.92
C ASP A 24 5.11 4.43 -6.18
N PRO A 25 4.79 5.64 -6.66
CA PRO A 25 3.93 5.84 -7.82
C PRO A 25 4.59 5.40 -9.14
N GLU A 26 5.91 5.24 -9.20
CA GLU A 26 6.60 4.76 -10.41
C GLU A 26 6.48 3.23 -10.56
N VAL A 27 6.27 2.52 -9.45
CA VAL A 27 6.14 1.05 -9.40
C VAL A 27 4.68 0.61 -9.23
N CYS A 28 3.83 1.48 -8.68
CA CYS A 28 2.40 1.21 -8.52
C CYS A 28 1.73 1.05 -9.88
N ILE A 29 0.89 0.02 -10.00
CA ILE A 29 0.10 -0.28 -11.21
C ILE A 29 -1.41 -0.07 -10.99
N ASP A 30 -1.78 0.61 -9.90
CA ASP A 30 -3.17 0.91 -9.53
C ASP A 30 -4.10 -0.31 -9.47
N CYS A 31 -3.56 -1.45 -9.00
CA CYS A 31 -4.31 -2.71 -8.92
C CYS A 31 -5.36 -2.77 -7.79
N GLY A 32 -5.31 -1.86 -6.82
CA GLY A 32 -6.27 -1.80 -5.70
C GLY A 32 -6.15 -2.89 -4.62
N ALA A 33 -5.20 -3.82 -4.73
CA ALA A 33 -5.04 -4.93 -3.77
C ALA A 33 -4.79 -4.44 -2.33
N CYS A 34 -3.93 -3.43 -2.17
CA CYS A 34 -3.59 -2.86 -0.87
C CYS A 34 -4.78 -2.17 -0.20
N GLU A 35 -5.68 -1.55 -0.97
CA GLU A 35 -6.89 -0.90 -0.48
C GLU A 35 -7.86 -1.94 0.09
N ALA A 36 -8.09 -3.03 -0.64
CA ALA A 36 -9.03 -4.09 -0.27
C ALA A 36 -8.70 -4.76 1.07
N VAL A 37 -7.42 -4.84 1.43
CA VAL A 37 -6.96 -5.47 2.68
C VAL A 37 -6.77 -4.49 3.84
N CYS A 38 -6.87 -3.18 3.59
CA CYS A 38 -6.61 -2.19 4.63
C CYS A 38 -7.79 -2.12 5.62
N PRO A 39 -7.65 -2.61 6.86
CA PRO A 39 -8.78 -2.70 7.80
C PRO A 39 -9.31 -1.33 8.25
N VAL A 40 -8.50 -0.29 8.06
CA VAL A 40 -8.81 1.10 8.43
C VAL A 40 -9.01 2.00 7.21
N GLN A 41 -9.01 1.43 6.00
CA GLN A 41 -9.20 2.17 4.74
C GLN A 41 -8.29 3.41 4.64
N ALA A 42 -7.03 3.27 5.04
CA ALA A 42 -6.08 4.38 5.08
C ALA A 42 -5.56 4.79 3.68
N ILE A 43 -5.72 3.91 2.69
CA ILE A 43 -5.24 4.12 1.32
C ILE A 43 -6.33 4.85 0.55
N LYS A 44 -5.96 5.95 -0.13
CA LYS A 44 -6.86 6.66 -1.04
C LYS A 44 -6.28 6.60 -2.45
N PRO A 45 -7.08 6.25 -3.47
CA PRO A 45 -6.66 6.42 -4.86
C PRO A 45 -6.42 7.90 -5.15
N ASN A 46 -5.40 8.18 -5.96
CA ASN A 46 -5.06 9.53 -6.42
C ASN A 46 -5.83 9.90 -7.68
#